data_AF-A0A2E7UHX3-F1
#
_entry.id   AF-A0A2E7UHX3-F1
#
_cell.length_a   1.000
_cell.length_b   1.000
_cell.length_c   1.000
_cell.angle_alpha   90.00
_cell.angle_beta   90.00
_cell.angle_gamma   90.00
#
_symmetry.space_group_name_H-M   'P 1'
#
loop_
_entity.id
_entity.type
_entity.pdbx_description
1 polymer ?
#
loop_
_entity_poly.entity_id
_entity_poly.type
_entity_poly.pdbx_seq_one_letter_code
_entity_poly.pdbx_strand_id
1 'polypeptide(L)'
;MAMIRSFLPLAALLASPLSAQETPATPPVSYDDAVGCAFIAMGFVMRDDLSPEKKKAAGALGTRYVEYARSLSGKSTEEVVDEMAAAAKPILAEAQQHARPAKRFDARYADCESKARLF
;
A
#
# COMPACT_ATOMS: atom_id res chain seq x y z
N MET A 1 -13.05 37.43 -64.76
CA MET A 1 -13.05 38.67 -63.97
C MET A 1 -13.16 38.26 -62.50
N ALA A 2 -12.09 38.47 -61.69
CA ALA A 2 -11.88 38.18 -60.24
C ALA A 2 -12.15 36.73 -59.76
N MET A 3 -11.24 35.88 -59.24
CA MET A 3 -9.99 35.96 -58.47
C MET A 3 -10.10 36.64 -57.09
N ILE A 4 -9.83 35.85 -56.02
CA ILE A 4 -9.06 36.17 -54.78
C ILE A 4 -9.70 35.76 -53.43
N ARG A 5 -8.99 34.80 -52.78
CA ARG A 5 -8.65 34.58 -51.34
C ARG A 5 -9.72 34.28 -50.27
N SER A 6 -9.71 33.02 -49.85
CA SER A 6 -9.37 32.52 -48.50
C SER A 6 -9.37 33.55 -47.36
N PHE A 7 -10.22 33.34 -46.34
CA PHE A 7 -9.88 33.55 -44.92
C PHE A 7 -10.84 32.72 -44.05
N LEU A 8 -10.34 31.60 -43.52
CA LEU A 8 -10.83 31.06 -42.25
C LEU A 8 -10.65 32.15 -41.17
N PRO A 9 -11.61 32.35 -40.26
CA PRO A 9 -11.28 33.00 -39.00
C PRO A 9 -10.51 31.98 -38.14
N LEU A 10 -9.21 32.23 -38.09
CA LEU A 10 -8.24 31.71 -37.13
C LEU A 10 -8.55 32.34 -35.75
N ALA A 11 -9.46 31.72 -35.01
CA ALA A 11 -9.68 31.91 -33.58
C ALA A 11 -10.03 30.52 -33.02
N ALA A 12 -9.14 29.53 -33.12
CA ALA A 12 -7.91 29.45 -32.33
C ALA A 12 -8.21 29.73 -30.84
N LEU A 13 -8.25 28.61 -30.12
CA LEU A 13 -7.49 28.40 -28.89
C LEU A 13 -8.11 28.92 -27.58
N LEU A 14 -8.20 27.96 -26.64
CA LEU A 14 -8.16 28.11 -25.19
C LEU A 14 -9.50 28.30 -24.46
N ALA A 15 -10.30 27.25 -24.47
CA ALA A 15 -10.96 26.82 -23.22
C ALA A 15 -11.13 25.30 -23.22
N SER A 16 -10.02 24.58 -23.42
CA SER A 16 -9.88 23.32 -22.71
C SER A 16 -10.10 23.66 -21.24
N PRO A 17 -11.10 23.12 -20.51
CA PRO A 17 -10.92 23.01 -19.09
C PRO A 17 -9.70 22.09 -18.97
N LEU A 18 -8.58 22.73 -18.62
CA LEU A 18 -7.60 22.24 -17.67
C LEU A 18 -7.67 20.73 -17.60
N SER A 19 -6.83 20.04 -18.38
CA SER A 19 -5.82 19.16 -17.76
C SER A 19 -6.29 18.82 -16.36
N ALA A 20 -7.21 17.86 -16.26
CA ALA A 20 -7.45 17.17 -15.02
C ALA A 20 -6.07 16.64 -14.72
N GLN A 21 -5.37 17.34 -13.83
CA GLN A 21 -4.03 17.01 -13.41
C GLN A 21 -4.07 15.50 -13.22
N GLU A 22 -3.22 14.79 -13.96
CA GLU A 22 -2.75 13.49 -13.52
C GLU A 22 -2.32 13.73 -12.09
N THR A 23 -3.22 13.42 -11.16
CA THR A 23 -2.91 13.40 -9.76
C THR A 23 -1.83 12.34 -9.74
N PRO A 24 -0.58 12.63 -9.31
CA PRO A 24 0.38 11.56 -9.13
C PRO A 24 -0.36 10.54 -8.28
N ALA A 25 -0.61 9.36 -8.86
CA ALA A 25 -1.54 8.38 -8.32
C ALA A 25 -1.05 8.07 -6.92
N THR A 26 -1.64 8.74 -5.92
CA THR A 26 -1.19 8.56 -4.55
C THR A 26 -1.50 7.11 -4.25
N PRO A 27 -0.50 6.32 -3.86
CA PRO A 27 -0.69 4.90 -3.73
C PRO A 27 -1.82 4.66 -2.72
N PRO A 28 -2.76 3.75 -3.01
CA PRO A 28 -3.92 3.49 -2.14
C PRO A 28 -3.52 3.06 -0.72
N VAL A 29 -2.27 2.62 -0.55
CA VAL A 29 -1.65 2.33 0.75
C VAL A 29 -0.27 3.00 0.79
N SER A 30 0.07 3.65 1.90
CA SER A 30 1.38 4.29 2.07
C SER A 30 2.50 3.26 2.28
N TYR A 31 3.76 3.65 2.12
CA TYR A 31 4.91 2.78 2.41
C TYR A 31 4.88 2.28 3.86
N ASP A 32 4.65 3.18 4.81
CA ASP A 32 4.62 2.86 6.24
C ASP A 32 3.45 1.93 6.59
N ASP A 33 2.28 2.14 5.96
CA ASP A 33 1.14 1.23 6.10
C ASP A 33 1.47 -0.17 5.55
N ALA A 34 2.14 -0.24 4.39
CA ALA A 34 2.51 -1.49 3.77
C ALA A 34 3.51 -2.28 4.63
N VAL A 35 4.53 -1.61 5.15
CA VAL A 35 5.51 -2.17 6.10
C VAL A 35 4.80 -2.65 7.38
N GLY A 36 3.88 -1.85 7.93
CA GLY A 36 3.09 -2.21 9.10
C GLY A 36 2.22 -3.44 8.88
N CYS A 37 1.53 -3.51 7.73
CA CYS A 37 0.67 -4.63 7.39
C CYS A 37 1.47 -5.91 7.09
N ALA A 38 2.66 -5.81 6.49
CA ALA A 38 3.56 -6.94 6.35
C ALA A 38 3.95 -7.53 7.72
N PHE A 39 4.30 -6.68 8.69
CA PHE A 39 4.61 -7.12 10.05
C PHE A 39 3.43 -7.80 10.73
N ILE A 40 2.24 -7.21 10.66
CA ILE A 40 1.02 -7.78 11.26
C ILE A 40 0.71 -9.15 10.64
N ALA A 41 0.80 -9.28 9.32
CA ALA A 41 0.54 -10.54 8.63
C ALA A 41 1.55 -11.63 9.05
N MET A 42 2.83 -11.31 9.11
CA MET A 42 3.86 -12.27 9.56
C MET A 42 3.72 -12.64 11.04
N GLY A 43 3.39 -11.69 11.92
CA GLY A 43 3.09 -11.99 13.31
C GLY A 43 1.85 -12.88 13.47
N PHE A 44 0.87 -12.76 12.58
CA PHE A 44 -0.31 -13.64 12.56
C PHE A 44 0.09 -15.08 12.26
N VAL A 45 1.00 -15.33 11.30
CA VAL A 45 1.52 -16.67 10.95
C VAL A 45 2.10 -17.41 12.17
N MET A 46 2.72 -16.67 13.09
CA MET A 46 3.40 -17.21 14.27
C MET A 46 2.46 -17.67 15.39
N ARG A 47 1.14 -17.47 15.25
CA ARG A 47 0.16 -17.90 16.26
C ARG A 47 -0.05 -19.40 16.27
N ASP A 48 -0.12 -19.99 17.46
CA ASP A 48 -0.31 -21.44 17.62
C ASP A 48 -1.74 -21.90 17.33
N ASP A 49 -2.73 -21.02 17.49
CA ASP A 49 -4.16 -21.33 17.34
C ASP A 49 -4.67 -21.26 15.88
N LEU A 50 -3.80 -20.96 14.92
CA LEU A 50 -4.17 -20.89 13.50
C LEU A 50 -3.98 -22.22 12.77
N SER A 51 -4.94 -22.54 11.91
CA SER A 51 -4.81 -23.67 10.99
C SER A 51 -3.69 -23.44 9.96
N PRO A 52 -3.12 -24.51 9.38
CA PRO A 52 -2.09 -24.40 8.34
C PRO A 52 -2.53 -23.54 7.14
N GLU A 53 -3.79 -23.64 6.73
CA GLU A 53 -4.34 -22.83 5.63
C GLU A 53 -4.35 -21.34 5.95
N LYS A 54 -4.74 -20.98 7.18
CA LYS A 54 -4.72 -19.58 7.64
C LYS A 54 -3.29 -19.04 7.75
N LYS A 55 -2.35 -19.86 8.23
CA LYS A 55 -0.92 -19.50 8.24
C LYS A 55 -0.38 -19.25 6.84
N LYS A 56 -0.75 -20.10 5.86
CA LYS A 56 -0.38 -19.92 4.46
C LYS A 56 -0.96 -18.63 3.87
N ALA A 57 -2.24 -18.35 4.13
CA ALA A 57 -2.89 -17.13 3.65
C ALA A 57 -2.26 -15.86 4.24
N ALA A 58 -1.98 -15.86 5.55
CA ALA A 58 -1.33 -14.74 6.23
C ALA A 58 0.11 -14.53 5.71
N GLY A 59 0.87 -15.60 5.46
CA GLY A 59 2.20 -15.50 4.86
C GLY A 59 2.16 -14.88 3.46
N ALA A 60 1.22 -15.32 2.61
CA ALA A 60 1.03 -14.74 1.27
C ALA A 60 0.63 -13.26 1.32
N LEU A 61 -0.24 -12.88 2.27
CA LEU A 61 -0.60 -11.48 2.50
C LEU A 61 0.64 -10.64 2.88
N GLY A 62 1.46 -11.14 3.80
CA GLY A 62 2.69 -10.47 4.20
C GLY A 62 3.66 -10.28 3.03
N THR A 63 3.86 -11.30 2.20
CA THR A 63 4.69 -11.20 0.98
C THR A 63 4.17 -10.14 0.02
N ARG A 64 2.85 -10.09 -0.24
CA ARG A 64 2.25 -9.07 -1.11
C ARG A 64 2.51 -7.65 -0.61
N TYR A 65 2.43 -7.44 0.71
CA TYR A 65 2.73 -6.14 1.31
C TYR A 65 4.21 -5.75 1.21
N VAL A 66 5.13 -6.72 1.34
CA VAL A 66 6.56 -6.47 1.11
C VAL A 66 6.81 -6.08 -0.34
N GLU A 67 6.26 -6.83 -1.30
CA GLU A 67 6.36 -6.50 -2.73
C GLU A 67 5.79 -5.12 -3.06
N TYR A 68 4.68 -4.76 -2.44
CA TYR A 68 4.09 -3.45 -2.59
C TYR A 68 4.95 -2.34 -1.97
N ALA A 69 5.46 -2.52 -0.76
CA ALA A 69 6.38 -1.56 -0.13
C ALA A 69 7.67 -1.37 -0.97
N ARG A 70 8.16 -2.43 -1.61
CA ARG A 70 9.27 -2.34 -2.58
C ARG A 70 8.90 -1.54 -3.81
N SER A 71 7.70 -1.73 -4.37
CA SER A 71 7.28 -0.97 -5.56
C SER A 71 7.16 0.53 -5.28
N LEU A 72 6.80 0.91 -4.04
CA LEU A 72 6.74 2.31 -3.61
C LEU A 72 8.10 2.95 -3.36
N SER A 73 9.08 2.17 -2.87
CA SER A 73 10.36 2.70 -2.40
C SER A 73 11.55 2.43 -3.33
N GLY A 74 11.41 1.49 -4.26
CA GLY A 74 12.52 0.98 -5.08
C GLY A 74 13.53 0.11 -4.32
N LYS A 75 13.28 -0.19 -3.04
CA LYS A 75 14.18 -0.97 -2.18
C LYS A 75 14.13 -2.47 -2.50
N SER A 76 15.19 -3.17 -2.10
CA SER A 76 15.21 -4.64 -2.11
C SER A 76 14.25 -5.23 -1.06
N THR A 77 13.89 -6.51 -1.22
CA THR A 77 13.07 -7.22 -0.22
C THR A 77 13.74 -7.23 1.14
N GLU A 78 15.06 -7.38 1.16
CA GLU A 78 15.86 -7.49 2.37
C GLU A 78 15.83 -6.18 3.16
N GLU A 79 16.03 -5.04 2.48
CA GLU A 79 15.93 -3.71 3.10
C GLU A 79 14.53 -3.44 3.68
N VAL A 80 13.46 -3.79 2.95
CA VAL A 80 12.09 -3.61 3.45
C VAL A 80 11.82 -4.49 4.68
N VAL A 81 12.31 -5.74 4.67
CA VAL A 81 12.15 -6.67 5.81
C VAL A 81 12.96 -6.21 7.02
N ASP A 82 14.16 -5.68 6.82
CA ASP A 82 14.98 -5.12 7.90
C ASP A 82 14.30 -3.89 8.52
N GLU A 83 13.70 -3.02 7.71
CA GLU A 83 12.92 -1.88 8.18
C GLU A 83 11.66 -2.31 8.94
N MET A 84 10.97 -3.36 8.47
CA MET A 84 9.86 -3.97 9.22
C MET A 84 10.32 -4.46 10.59
N ALA A 85 11.45 -5.18 10.65
CA ALA A 85 11.98 -5.72 11.90
C ALA A 85 12.41 -4.59 12.86
N ALA A 86 12.97 -3.50 12.34
CA ALA A 86 13.31 -2.32 13.13
C ALA A 86 12.05 -1.61 13.67
N ALA A 87 11.03 -1.39 12.83
CA ALA A 87 9.77 -0.76 13.19
C ALA A 87 8.94 -1.62 14.18
N ALA A 88 9.12 -2.93 14.17
CA ALA A 88 8.42 -3.88 15.02
C ALA A 88 8.87 -3.86 16.49
N LYS A 89 10.13 -3.48 16.78
CA LYS A 89 10.72 -3.52 18.13
C LYS A 89 9.86 -2.82 19.21
N PRO A 90 9.39 -1.57 19.03
CA PRO A 90 8.54 -0.93 20.04
C PRO A 90 7.16 -1.60 20.18
N ILE A 91 6.59 -2.12 19.09
CA ILE A 91 5.28 -2.78 19.08
C ILE A 91 5.35 -4.12 19.85
N LEU A 92 6.44 -4.87 19.66
CA LEU A 92 6.70 -6.11 20.41
C LEU A 92 6.89 -5.85 21.90
N ALA A 93 7.60 -4.77 22.25
CA ALA A 93 7.79 -4.38 23.66
C ALA A 93 6.46 -4.01 24.33
N GLU A 94 5.58 -3.26 23.65
CA GLU A 94 4.23 -2.92 24.16
C GLU A 94 3.34 -4.17 24.25
N ALA A 95 3.42 -5.09 23.28
CA ALA A 95 2.64 -6.33 23.28
C ALA A 95 3.00 -7.26 24.44
N GLN A 96 4.27 -7.31 24.86
CA GLN A 96 4.72 -8.12 26.01
C GLN A 96 4.22 -7.60 27.36
N GLN A 97 3.88 -6.30 27.46
CA GLN A 97 3.48 -5.65 28.71
C GLN A 97 1.96 -5.69 28.97
N HIS A 98 1.14 -6.06 27.98
CA HIS A 98 -0.32 -6.01 28.07
C HIS A 98 -0.98 -7.35 27.72
N ALA A 99 -2.12 -7.66 28.37
CA ALA A 99 -2.90 -8.90 28.15
C ALA A 99 -4.02 -8.78 27.09
N ARG A 100 -4.28 -7.57 26.57
CA ARG A 100 -5.20 -7.32 25.43
C ARG A 100 -4.62 -7.39 23.98
N PRO A 101 -3.39 -7.83 23.67
CA PRO A 101 -2.81 -7.70 22.33
C PRO A 101 -3.62 -8.45 21.28
N ALA A 102 -4.11 -9.65 21.60
CA ALA A 102 -4.74 -10.55 20.63
C ALA A 102 -5.94 -9.90 19.90
N LYS A 103 -6.89 -9.30 20.62
CA LYS A 103 -8.07 -8.67 19.99
C LYS A 103 -7.71 -7.47 19.12
N ARG A 104 -6.74 -6.65 19.55
CA ARG A 104 -6.27 -5.49 18.78
C ARG A 104 -5.48 -5.93 17.55
N PHE A 105 -4.72 -7.01 17.68
CA PHE A 105 -3.94 -7.62 16.61
C PHE A 105 -4.86 -8.20 15.53
N ASP A 106 -5.91 -8.92 15.91
CA ASP A 106 -6.90 -9.48 14.99
C ASP A 106 -7.63 -8.39 14.20
N ALA A 107 -8.03 -7.31 14.86
CA ALA A 107 -8.67 -6.16 14.20
C ALA A 107 -7.72 -5.48 13.19
N ARG A 108 -6.44 -5.34 13.54
CA ARG A 108 -5.41 -4.79 12.64
C ARG A 108 -5.13 -5.72 11.45
N TYR A 109 -5.12 -7.03 11.67
CA TYR A 109 -4.97 -8.01 10.59
C TYR A 109 -6.15 -7.92 9.61
N ALA A 110 -7.38 -7.82 10.10
CA ALA A 110 -8.57 -7.66 9.26
C ALA A 110 -8.56 -6.34 8.44
N ASP A 111 -8.07 -5.24 9.02
CA ASP A 111 -7.87 -3.98 8.31
C ASP A 111 -6.85 -4.14 7.17
N CYS A 112 -5.72 -4.81 7.43
CA CYS A 112 -4.72 -5.12 6.41
C CYS A 112 -5.27 -6.03 5.30
N GLU A 113 -6.11 -7.01 5.61
CA GLU A 113 -6.79 -7.81 4.57
C GLU A 113 -7.71 -6.96 3.69
N SER A 114 -8.41 -5.99 4.28
CA SER A 114 -9.27 -5.07 3.53
C SER A 114 -8.47 -4.17 2.60
N LYS A 115 -7.38 -3.57 3.10
CA LYS A 115 -6.49 -2.67 2.34
C LYS A 115 -5.78 -3.39 1.19
N ALA A 116 -5.42 -4.66 1.35
CA ALA A 116 -4.77 -5.46 0.31
C ALA A 116 -5.66 -5.75 -0.90
N ARG A 117 -6.95 -5.39 -0.85
CA ARG A 117 -7.86 -5.44 -2.01
C ARG A 117 -7.78 -4.19 -2.87
N LEU A 118 -7.08 -3.16 -2.41
CA LEU A 118 -6.96 -1.86 -3.09
C LEU A 118 -5.74 -1.78 -4.02
N PHE A 119 -4.86 -2.79 -4.01
CA PHE A 119 -3.66 -2.86 -4.84
C PHE A 119 -3.32 -4.30 -5.27
#